data_AF-A0A3M1ZFY6-F1
#
_entry.id   AF-A0A3M1ZFY6-F1
#
_cell.length_a   1.000
_cell.length_b   1.000
_cell.length_c   1.000
_cell.angle_alpha   90.00
_cell.angle_beta   90.00
_cell.angle_gamma   90.00
#
_symmetry.space_group_name_H-M   'P 1'
#
loop_
_entity.id
_entity.type
_entity.pdbx_description
1 polymer ?
#
loop_
_entity_poly.entity_id
_entity_poly.type
_entity_poly.pdbx_seq_one_letter_code
_entity_poly.pdbx_strand_id
1 'polypeptide(L)'
;MHNIHWKSIRWWLVVGLLAFMPVIGFGLILNGESVHAQDESCDAGTLSTRNWSTNFCNSIVDFSEFRQGQVKDGIPAVTNPQMESIEEAATWLQDRSPVIAVEINGEAHAYP
;
A
#
# COMPACT_ATOMS: atom_id res chain seq x y z
N MET A 1 -62.23 -15.48 63.39
CA MET A 1 -60.77 -15.29 63.48
C MET A 1 -60.08 -16.44 62.75
N HIS A 2 -59.58 -16.21 61.54
CA HIS A 2 -58.36 -16.82 60.98
C HIS A 2 -58.16 -16.29 59.55
N ASN A 3 -57.46 -15.17 59.46
CA ASN A 3 -56.84 -14.70 58.22
C ASN A 3 -55.38 -15.16 58.24
N ILE A 4 -54.77 -15.27 57.05
CA ILE A 4 -53.32 -15.35 56.77
C ILE A 4 -52.78 -16.76 56.56
N HIS A 5 -52.59 -17.19 55.29
CA HIS A 5 -51.33 -17.80 54.83
C HIS A 5 -51.19 -18.03 53.29
N TRP A 6 -51.64 -17.11 52.41
CA TRP A 6 -51.53 -17.31 50.94
C TRP A 6 -50.67 -16.28 50.19
N LYS A 7 -50.05 -15.30 50.88
CA LYS A 7 -49.25 -14.24 50.23
C LYS A 7 -47.76 -14.56 50.07
N SER A 8 -47.21 -15.52 50.79
CA SER A 8 -45.76 -15.76 50.81
C SER A 8 -45.21 -16.56 49.61
N ILE A 9 -46.03 -17.38 48.94
CA ILE A 9 -45.57 -18.24 47.83
C ILE A 9 -45.42 -17.48 46.49
N ARG A 10 -46.14 -16.36 46.32
CA ARG A 10 -46.09 -15.58 45.08
C ARG A 10 -44.89 -14.63 44.98
N TRP A 11 -44.21 -14.34 46.10
CA TRP A 11 -43.09 -13.40 46.12
C TRP A 11 -41.74 -14.08 45.81
N TRP A 12 -41.58 -15.35 46.22
CA TRP A 12 -40.36 -16.11 45.94
C TRP A 12 -40.14 -16.43 44.46
N LEU A 13 -41.21 -16.58 43.67
CA LEU A 13 -41.11 -16.77 42.22
C LEU A 13 -40.71 -15.49 41.46
N VAL A 14 -41.05 -14.31 41.98
CA VAL A 14 -40.72 -13.01 41.35
C VAL A 14 -39.28 -12.59 41.67
N VAL A 15 -38.80 -12.86 42.88
CA VAL A 15 -37.41 -12.57 43.28
C VAL A 15 -36.41 -13.52 42.61
N GLY A 16 -36.78 -14.78 42.37
CA GLY A 16 -35.91 -15.74 41.68
C GLY A 16 -35.63 -15.41 40.21
N LEU A 17 -36.58 -14.77 39.51
CA LEU A 17 -36.44 -14.45 38.08
C LEU A 17 -35.54 -13.22 37.81
N LEU A 18 -35.49 -12.26 38.75
CA LEU A 18 -34.70 -11.02 38.62
C LEU A 18 -33.21 -11.20 38.96
N ALA A 19 -32.83 -12.28 39.63
CA ALA A 19 -31.42 -12.56 39.96
C ALA A 19 -30.64 -13.26 38.83
N PHE A 20 -31.31 -13.70 37.76
CA PHE A 20 -30.70 -14.47 36.66
C PHE A 20 -30.49 -13.67 35.36
N MET A 21 -30.74 -12.35 35.37
CA MET A 21 -30.68 -11.52 34.16
C MET A 21 -29.67 -10.35 34.26
N PRO A 22 -28.41 -10.60 34.65
CA PRO A 22 -27.32 -9.85 34.03
C PRO A 22 -26.20 -10.73 33.45
N VAL A 23 -26.35 -12.06 33.42
CA VAL A 23 -25.34 -12.94 32.81
C VAL A 23 -25.41 -12.90 31.27
N ILE A 24 -26.60 -12.69 30.70
CA ILE A 24 -26.77 -12.61 29.23
C ILE A 24 -26.37 -11.23 28.68
N GLY A 25 -26.48 -10.17 29.47
CA GLY A 25 -26.10 -8.81 29.05
C GLY A 25 -24.59 -8.55 29.06
N PHE A 26 -23.85 -9.16 29.99
CA PHE A 26 -22.40 -8.97 30.08
C PHE A 26 -21.60 -9.87 29.12
N GLY A 27 -22.15 -11.04 28.75
CA GLY A 27 -21.51 -11.94 27.78
C GLY A 27 -21.51 -11.41 26.34
N LEU A 28 -22.46 -10.54 25.98
CA LEU A 28 -22.53 -9.95 24.64
C LEU A 28 -21.59 -8.76 24.42
N ILE A 29 -21.09 -8.11 25.48
CA ILE A 29 -20.13 -7.00 25.36
C ILE A 29 -18.66 -7.51 25.32
N LEU A 30 -18.43 -8.78 25.67
CA LEU A 30 -17.09 -9.41 25.59
C LEU A 30 -16.81 -10.09 24.25
N ASN A 31 -17.78 -10.16 23.34
CA ASN A 31 -17.48 -10.38 21.92
C ASN A 31 -16.97 -9.06 21.38
N GLY A 32 -15.74 -8.71 21.75
CA GLY A 32 -14.97 -7.72 21.04
C GLY A 32 -14.87 -8.19 19.60
N GLU A 33 -15.77 -7.69 18.76
CA GLU A 33 -15.56 -7.70 17.33
C GLU A 33 -14.19 -7.05 17.15
N SER A 34 -13.23 -7.85 16.73
CA SER A 34 -11.95 -7.34 16.28
C SER A 34 -12.27 -6.42 15.12
N VAL A 35 -12.35 -5.13 15.41
CA VAL A 35 -12.32 -4.08 14.41
C VAL A 35 -11.01 -4.32 13.68
N HIS A 36 -11.09 -4.97 12.53
CA HIS A 36 -9.97 -5.04 11.62
C HIS A 36 -9.72 -3.58 11.24
N ALA A 37 -8.70 -2.97 11.86
CA ALA A 37 -8.08 -1.79 11.30
C ALA A 37 -7.84 -2.11 9.83
N GLN A 38 -8.29 -1.24 8.94
CA GLN A 38 -7.92 -1.35 7.54
C GLN A 38 -6.41 -1.44 7.53
N ASP A 39 -5.91 -2.61 7.13
CA ASP A 39 -4.54 -2.77 6.70
C ASP A 39 -4.41 -1.85 5.48
N GLU A 40 -4.07 -0.59 5.71
CA GLU A 40 -3.52 0.28 4.67
C GLU A 40 -2.10 -0.23 4.33
N SER A 41 -2.02 -1.50 3.93
CA SER A 41 -0.86 -2.05 3.24
C SER A 41 -0.87 -1.34 1.90
N CYS A 42 -0.05 -0.30 1.81
CA CYS A 42 0.21 0.41 0.59
C CYS A 42 0.68 -0.59 -0.47
N ASP A 43 -0.23 -0.98 -1.36
CA ASP A 43 0.02 -1.99 -2.37
C ASP A 43 0.78 -1.35 -3.52
N ALA A 44 2.09 -1.63 -3.61
CA ALA A 44 2.92 -1.24 -4.76
C ALA A 44 2.59 -2.07 -6.02
N GLY A 45 1.51 -2.86 -5.97
CA GLY A 45 1.06 -3.75 -7.02
C GLY A 45 2.13 -4.76 -7.34
N THR A 46 2.54 -4.78 -8.61
CA THR A 46 3.55 -5.73 -9.09
C THR A 46 4.97 -5.20 -9.00
N LEU A 47 5.18 -3.93 -8.62
CA LEU A 47 6.50 -3.31 -8.64
C LEU A 47 7.44 -3.95 -7.61
N SER A 48 8.69 -4.21 -8.02
CA SER A 48 9.72 -4.65 -7.08
C SER A 48 10.19 -3.48 -6.22
N THR A 49 9.73 -3.43 -4.97
CA THR A 49 10.14 -2.44 -3.96
C THR A 49 11.52 -2.74 -3.34
N ARG A 50 12.11 -3.89 -3.65
CA ARG A 50 13.43 -4.31 -3.15
C ARG A 50 14.51 -3.31 -3.59
N ASN A 51 15.37 -2.91 -2.65
CA ASN A 51 16.47 -1.93 -2.83
C ASN A 51 16.02 -0.48 -3.10
N TRP A 52 14.76 -0.14 -2.79
CA TRP A 52 14.28 1.23 -2.78
C TRP A 52 14.14 1.75 -1.35
N SER A 53 14.59 2.98 -1.11
CA SER A 53 14.37 3.72 0.15
C SER A 53 13.32 4.81 -0.06
N THR A 54 12.13 4.42 -0.52
CA THR A 54 11.02 5.34 -0.85
C THR A 54 9.74 4.89 -0.17
N ASN A 55 8.80 5.82 0.04
CA ASN A 55 7.50 5.55 0.64
C ASN A 55 6.44 5.34 -0.46
N PHE A 56 6.05 4.08 -0.70
CA PHE A 56 5.04 3.72 -1.70
C PHE A 56 3.60 4.08 -1.29
N CYS A 57 3.35 4.48 -0.04
CA CYS A 57 2.07 5.01 0.40
C CYS A 57 1.80 6.43 -0.09
N ASN A 58 2.86 7.16 -0.46
CA ASN A 58 2.73 8.53 -0.97
C ASN A 58 2.67 8.50 -2.50
N SER A 59 1.54 8.04 -3.03
CA SER A 59 1.25 8.02 -4.47
C SER A 59 -0.08 8.72 -4.77
N ILE A 60 -0.15 9.35 -5.95
CA ILE A 60 -1.37 10.01 -6.45
C ILE A 60 -2.04 9.15 -7.56
N VAL A 61 -1.34 8.10 -8.01
CA VAL A 61 -1.68 7.26 -9.16
C VAL A 61 -1.69 5.78 -8.76
N ASP A 62 -2.46 4.97 -9.48
CA ASP A 62 -2.52 3.52 -9.25
C ASP A 62 -1.28 2.83 -9.84
N PHE A 63 -0.62 1.97 -9.06
CA PHE A 63 0.59 1.27 -9.51
C PHE A 63 0.35 0.27 -10.65
N SER A 64 -0.90 -0.15 -10.87
CA SER A 64 -1.29 -1.03 -11.99
C SER A 64 -1.23 -0.34 -13.36
N GLU A 65 -1.20 1.00 -13.40
CA GLU A 65 -1.01 1.77 -14.64
C GLU A 65 0.42 1.65 -15.18
N PHE A 66 1.38 1.31 -14.32
CA PHE A 66 2.78 1.21 -14.69
C PHE A 66 3.14 -0.18 -15.21
N ARG A 67 4.07 -0.20 -16.17
CA ARG A 67 4.68 -1.43 -16.68
C ARG A 67 6.03 -1.63 -15.99
N GLN A 68 6.28 -2.86 -15.53
CA GLN A 68 7.59 -3.21 -14.98
C GLN A 68 8.68 -3.11 -16.04
N GLY A 69 9.78 -2.43 -15.69
CA GLY A 69 11.00 -2.35 -16.48
C GLY A 69 12.10 -3.28 -15.96
N GLN A 70 13.33 -3.00 -16.37
CA GLN A 70 14.53 -3.59 -15.77
C GLN A 70 14.64 -3.24 -14.27
N VAL A 71 15.47 -3.99 -13.53
CA VAL A 71 15.73 -3.68 -12.12
C VAL A 71 16.39 -2.30 -11.99
N LYS A 72 16.21 -1.63 -10.85
CA LYS A 72 16.68 -0.25 -10.59
C LYS A 72 18.09 0.05 -11.13
N ASP A 73 19.02 -0.86 -10.90
CA ASP A 73 20.44 -0.73 -11.28
C ASP A 73 20.85 -1.75 -12.37
N GLY A 74 19.89 -2.19 -13.18
CA GLY A 74 20.07 -3.21 -14.22
C GLY A 74 20.61 -2.67 -15.54
N ILE A 75 20.70 -1.35 -15.70
CA ILE A 75 21.27 -0.71 -16.89
C ILE A 75 22.76 -0.45 -16.65
N PRO A 76 23.66 -1.18 -17.30
CA PRO A 76 25.09 -0.98 -17.12
C PRO A 76 25.53 0.37 -17.72
N ALA A 77 26.62 0.92 -17.19
CA ALA A 77 27.23 2.12 -17.76
C ALA A 77 27.77 1.84 -19.18
N VAL A 78 27.61 2.83 -20.07
CA VAL A 78 28.18 2.80 -21.42
C VAL A 78 29.64 3.24 -21.34
N THR A 79 30.58 2.28 -21.40
CA THR A 79 32.02 2.57 -21.25
C THR A 79 32.77 2.68 -22.57
N ASN A 80 32.23 2.13 -23.66
CA ASN A 80 32.84 2.18 -24.99
C ASN A 80 31.75 2.32 -26.07
N PRO A 81 31.09 3.49 -26.15
CA PRO A 81 30.06 3.74 -27.16
C PRO A 81 30.68 3.67 -28.57
N GLN A 82 29.91 3.15 -29.52
CA GLN A 82 30.26 3.28 -30.93
C GLN A 82 29.82 4.66 -31.41
N MET A 83 30.76 5.43 -31.94
CA MET A 83 30.51 6.74 -32.51
C MET A 83 30.37 6.61 -34.01
N GLU A 84 29.44 7.39 -34.58
CA GLU A 84 29.29 7.58 -36.02
C GLU A 84 29.55 9.05 -36.37
N SER A 85 29.82 9.31 -37.65
CA SER A 85 30.01 10.67 -38.15
C SER A 85 28.70 11.46 -38.16
N ILE A 86 28.80 12.79 -38.22
CA ILE A 86 27.61 13.67 -38.32
C ILE A 86 26.84 13.37 -39.61
N GLU A 87 27.55 13.10 -40.71
CA GLU A 87 26.96 12.77 -42.00
C GLU A 87 26.18 11.46 -41.98
N GLU A 88 26.67 10.44 -41.27
CA GLU A 88 25.95 9.18 -41.06
C GLU A 88 24.73 9.40 -40.17
N ALA A 89 24.92 10.12 -39.06
CA ALA A 89 23.88 10.42 -38.09
C ALA A 89 22.73 11.23 -38.68
N ALA A 90 22.98 12.08 -39.68
CA ALA A 90 21.96 12.88 -40.36
C ALA A 90 20.81 12.05 -40.96
N THR A 91 20.99 10.73 -41.11
CA THR A 91 19.91 9.81 -41.53
C THR A 91 18.82 9.68 -40.47
N TRP A 92 19.14 9.81 -39.18
CA TRP A 92 18.21 9.62 -38.06
C TRP A 92 18.17 10.82 -37.08
N LEU A 93 19.24 11.61 -37.00
CA LEU A 93 19.36 12.80 -36.17
C LEU A 93 18.87 14.03 -36.94
N GLN A 94 17.84 14.69 -36.43
CA GLN A 94 17.28 15.90 -37.04
C GLN A 94 18.04 17.15 -36.56
N ASP A 95 18.02 18.21 -37.36
CA ASP A 95 18.71 19.49 -37.09
C ASP A 95 18.39 20.10 -35.71
N ARG A 96 17.23 19.79 -35.11
CA ARG A 96 16.80 20.31 -33.80
C ARG A 96 16.46 19.19 -32.80
N SER A 97 17.12 18.05 -32.91
CA SER A 97 17.02 17.00 -31.90
C SER A 97 17.66 17.45 -30.58
N PRO A 98 17.03 17.18 -29.43
CA PRO A 98 17.70 17.35 -28.15
C PRO A 98 18.85 16.34 -28.06
N VAL A 99 20.00 16.81 -27.59
CA VAL A 99 21.18 15.98 -27.36
C VAL A 99 21.85 16.40 -26.06
N ILE A 100 22.54 15.45 -25.45
CA ILE A 100 23.48 15.72 -24.37
C ILE A 100 24.84 15.98 -25.01
N ALA A 101 25.35 17.21 -24.87
CA ALA A 101 26.69 17.56 -25.30
C ALA A 101 27.71 17.21 -24.22
N VAL A 102 28.74 16.45 -24.58
CA VAL A 102 29.81 16.02 -23.68
C VAL A 102 31.15 16.27 -24.35
N GLU A 103 32.09 16.91 -23.64
CA GLU A 103 33.48 17.04 -24.09
C GLU A 103 34.36 16.04 -23.35
N ILE A 104 35.09 15.20 -24.09
CA ILE A 104 35.98 14.18 -23.54
C ILE A 104 37.33 14.35 -24.23
N ASN A 105 38.39 14.60 -23.45
CA ASN A 105 39.75 14.82 -23.95
C ASN A 105 39.88 15.93 -25.03
N GLY A 106 39.03 16.96 -24.97
CA GLY A 106 39.01 18.06 -25.94
C GLY A 106 38.22 17.78 -27.22
N GLU A 107 37.57 16.62 -27.31
CA GLU A 107 36.67 16.27 -28.41
C GLU A 107 35.20 16.38 -27.95
N ALA A 108 34.39 17.08 -28.74
CA ALA A 108 32.97 17.27 -28.46
C ALA A 108 32.14 16.15 -29.09
N HIS A 109 31.29 15.53 -28.28
CA HIS A 109 30.37 14.47 -28.68
C HIS A 109 28.92 14.88 -28.36
N ALA A 110 27.98 14.39 -29.17
CA ALA A 110 26.54 14.55 -28.96
C ALA A 110 25.89 13.18 -28.79
N TYR A 111 25.22 12.95 -27.65
CA TYR A 111 24.48 11.73 -27.37
C TYR A 111 22.97 12.02 -27.41
N PRO A 112 22.19 11.36 -28.28
CA PRO A 112 20.73 11.50 -28.33
C PRO A 112 20.02 10.85 -27.13
#